data_AF-A0A7C6DFH2-F1
#
_entry.id   AF-A0A7C6DFH2-F1
#
_cell.length_a   1.000
_cell.length_b   1.000
_cell.length_c   1.000
_cell.angle_alpha   90.00
_cell.angle_beta   90.00
_cell.angle_gamma   90.00
#
_symmetry.space_group_name_H-M   'P 1'
#
loop_
_entity.id
_entity.type
_entity.pdbx_description
1 polymer ?
#
loop_
_entity_poly.entity_id
_entity_poly.type
_entity_poly.pdbx_seq_one_letter_code
_entity_poly.pdbx_strand_id
1 'polypeptide(L)'
;MTWSEPVAVAYNGPASRCYDPCLWMDMLGRLWFIWSIMPEHAVYASLCNNPDADILNWSKPFIIGKDVMMNKPTFLSTGELMFPIAVWDRNVQAVKGCVSEGEERLPFVYRSTDCGTTFERLGGPKVEKRSFDEHMILELSDGRLMMFIRTLYGIGKSYSYDGGRTWTDAEASGYVGPSTRFHIRRLSSGRILLIYHDSTSKRSNLAAYLSEDEGETWKWKLLLDERDNVSYPDAVEAKNGYIYIIYDRERGAFCKGLEELYHNAREILMAKITEEDIIAGKIVSKDSRLKQIVSKLGVYLGPMINPYSEKLLLSTDEYVKQVMDLPANEKMIDSILEDFGRCSLTLDWDTIQNLNAKIEYALNLDKKTSRKELEKTIREILFIFKKGEEANPVDLFPKMIAYINNNLCVDLSLDEMAQALHLSKFYMCHLFKEKAKITIMSYRNARRIQLAKKQLATTELSITDIALSLGYTDAAYFSKLFMQYEGMTPTQYRKTSRKINNMDEGGLS
;
A
#
# COMPACT_ATOMS: atom_id res chain seq x y z
N MET A 1 10.75 13.13 -32.68
CA MET A 1 11.45 12.61 -31.48
C MET A 1 11.45 11.12 -31.57
N THR A 2 12.59 10.49 -31.30
CA THR A 2 12.76 9.03 -31.22
C THR A 2 13.10 8.70 -29.77
N TRP A 3 12.60 7.58 -29.26
CA TRP A 3 12.83 7.12 -27.89
C TRP A 3 13.80 5.94 -27.89
N SER A 4 14.70 5.87 -26.92
CA SER A 4 15.56 4.71 -26.70
C SER A 4 14.83 3.61 -25.95
N GLU A 5 15.45 2.44 -25.86
CA GLU A 5 15.04 1.40 -24.90
C GLU A 5 15.13 1.91 -23.44
N PRO A 6 14.42 1.28 -22.48
CA PRO A 6 14.50 1.63 -21.08
C PRO A 6 15.93 1.59 -20.52
N VAL A 7 16.33 2.62 -19.77
CA VAL A 7 17.72 2.82 -19.28
C VAL A 7 17.89 2.71 -17.76
N ALA A 8 16.79 2.64 -17.00
CA ALA A 8 16.81 2.48 -15.55
C ALA A 8 15.61 1.65 -15.08
N VAL A 9 15.86 0.66 -14.22
CA VAL A 9 14.85 -0.23 -13.62
C VAL A 9 15.25 -0.52 -12.17
N ALA A 10 14.30 -0.44 -11.26
CA ALA A 10 14.47 -0.89 -9.88
C ALA A 10 13.85 -2.28 -9.70
N TYR A 11 14.60 -3.21 -9.11
CA TYR A 11 14.14 -4.54 -8.77
C TYR A 11 14.71 -4.97 -7.41
N ASN A 12 13.84 -5.44 -6.52
CA ASN A 12 14.22 -5.85 -5.16
C ASN A 12 13.76 -7.29 -4.84
N GLY A 13 13.71 -8.16 -5.85
CA GLY A 13 13.25 -9.54 -5.68
C GLY A 13 11.72 -9.70 -5.79
N PRO A 14 11.23 -10.95 -5.82
CA PRO A 14 9.82 -11.27 -6.09
C PRO A 14 8.89 -10.98 -4.90
N ALA A 15 9.43 -10.81 -3.69
CA ALA A 15 8.67 -10.48 -2.48
C ALA A 15 8.51 -8.97 -2.27
N SER A 16 9.06 -8.15 -3.18
CA SER A 16 9.04 -6.70 -3.07
C SER A 16 8.35 -6.04 -4.25
N ARG A 17 7.78 -4.86 -4.00
CA ARG A 17 7.24 -3.97 -5.02
C ARG A 17 8.11 -2.72 -5.07
N CYS A 18 8.71 -2.43 -6.22
CA CYS A 18 9.28 -1.12 -6.52
C CYS A 18 8.20 -0.28 -7.22
N TYR A 19 7.95 0.94 -6.77
CA TYR A 19 6.83 1.75 -7.25
C TYR A 19 7.10 3.25 -7.13
N ASP A 20 6.20 4.02 -7.74
CA ASP A 20 6.15 5.49 -7.75
C ASP A 20 7.50 6.15 -8.12
N PRO A 21 8.07 5.83 -9.30
CA PRO A 21 9.34 6.40 -9.70
C PRO A 21 9.22 7.90 -9.98
N CYS A 22 10.26 8.64 -9.62
CA CYS A 22 10.43 10.06 -9.93
C CYS A 22 11.83 10.27 -10.55
N LEU A 23 11.86 10.87 -11.73
CA LEU A 23 13.10 11.38 -12.35
C LEU A 23 13.18 12.88 -12.15
N TRP A 24 14.34 13.36 -11.73
CA TRP A 24 14.54 14.77 -11.44
C TRP A 24 15.99 15.20 -11.67
N MET A 25 16.17 16.36 -12.29
CA MET A 25 17.48 16.97 -12.50
C MET A 25 17.75 17.96 -11.38
N ASP A 26 18.92 17.88 -10.76
CA ASP A 26 19.32 18.85 -9.76
C ASP A 26 20.11 20.05 -10.34
N MET A 27 20.38 21.04 -9.50
CA MET A 27 21.12 22.26 -9.89
C MET A 27 22.58 21.99 -10.30
N LEU A 28 23.13 20.82 -9.96
CA LEU A 28 24.46 20.39 -10.39
C LEU A 28 24.42 19.62 -11.72
N GLY A 29 23.24 19.48 -12.33
CA GLY A 29 23.06 18.73 -13.58
C GLY A 29 23.09 17.21 -13.39
N ARG A 30 22.95 16.71 -12.16
CA ARG A 30 22.85 15.27 -11.90
C ARG A 30 21.42 14.82 -12.06
N LEU A 31 21.24 13.65 -12.68
CA LEU A 31 19.93 13.00 -12.78
C LEU A 31 19.71 12.10 -11.58
N TRP A 32 18.60 12.34 -10.88
CA TRP A 32 18.10 11.54 -9.78
C TRP A 32 17.06 10.55 -10.30
N PHE A 33 17.23 9.29 -9.94
CA PHE A 33 16.20 8.26 -10.04
C PHE A 33 15.76 7.89 -8.63
N ILE A 34 14.51 8.21 -8.28
CA ILE A 34 13.93 8.01 -6.96
C ILE A 34 12.78 7.03 -7.08
N TRP A 35 12.66 6.07 -6.15
CA TRP A 35 11.56 5.10 -6.13
C TRP A 35 11.29 4.60 -4.70
N SER A 36 10.12 4.01 -4.50
CA SER A 36 9.70 3.46 -3.21
C SER A 36 9.74 1.93 -3.24
N ILE A 37 10.04 1.29 -2.10
CA ILE A 37 10.08 -0.17 -1.96
C ILE A 37 9.15 -0.64 -0.83
N MET A 38 8.29 -1.61 -1.14
CA MET A 38 7.56 -2.42 -0.15
C MET A 38 8.13 -3.86 -0.11
N PRO A 39 8.08 -4.57 1.03
CA PRO A 39 7.44 -4.20 2.31
C PRO A 39 8.31 -3.33 3.23
N GLU A 40 9.50 -2.92 2.79
CA GLU A 40 10.43 -2.12 3.60
C GLU A 40 9.87 -0.74 3.99
N HIS A 41 8.96 -0.19 3.17
CA HIS A 41 8.44 1.17 3.30
C HIS A 41 9.59 2.20 3.32
N ALA A 42 10.44 2.17 2.29
CA ALA A 42 11.57 3.07 2.16
C ALA A 42 11.60 3.73 0.77
N VAL A 43 12.03 4.99 0.74
CA VAL A 43 12.26 5.76 -0.48
C VAL A 43 13.76 5.75 -0.78
N TYR A 44 14.11 5.17 -1.91
CA TYR A 44 15.46 5.05 -2.42
C TYR A 44 15.72 6.08 -3.50
N ALA A 45 16.99 6.46 -3.65
CA ALA A 45 17.50 7.26 -4.75
C ALA A 45 18.81 6.68 -5.30
N SER A 46 19.08 6.96 -6.57
CA SER A 46 20.37 6.76 -7.23
C SER A 46 20.67 7.95 -8.14
N LEU A 47 21.96 8.28 -8.29
CA LEU A 47 22.43 9.43 -9.05
C LEU A 47 23.16 9.01 -10.32
N CYS A 48 22.92 9.75 -11.40
CA CYS A 48 23.73 9.74 -12.61
C CYS A 48 24.34 11.13 -12.81
N ASN A 49 25.67 11.22 -12.73
CA ASN A 49 26.40 12.50 -12.86
C ASN A 49 26.52 13.01 -14.30
N ASN A 50 26.31 12.13 -15.29
CA ASN A 50 26.37 12.49 -16.71
C ASN A 50 25.15 11.90 -17.43
N PRO A 51 23.98 12.56 -17.33
CA PRO A 51 22.74 12.05 -17.92
C PRO A 51 22.68 12.11 -19.45
N ASP A 52 23.63 12.81 -20.08
CA ASP A 52 23.76 12.90 -21.54
C ASP A 52 24.72 11.84 -22.13
N ALA A 53 25.26 10.94 -21.30
CA ALA A 53 26.14 9.86 -21.77
C ALA A 53 25.36 8.79 -22.54
N ASP A 54 26.02 8.18 -23.55
CA ASP A 54 25.46 7.04 -24.30
C ASP A 54 25.11 5.86 -23.38
N ILE A 55 25.87 5.69 -22.29
CA ILE A 55 25.63 4.69 -21.24
C ILE A 55 25.59 5.42 -19.90
N LEU A 56 24.42 5.38 -19.25
CA LEU A 56 24.21 6.00 -17.96
C LEU A 56 24.88 5.17 -16.85
N ASN A 57 25.67 5.84 -16.01
CA ASN A 57 26.29 5.23 -14.83
C ASN A 57 25.58 5.70 -13.56
N TRP A 58 24.92 4.77 -12.88
CA TRP A 58 24.13 5.02 -11.69
C TRP A 58 24.93 4.71 -10.42
N SER A 59 24.80 5.56 -9.40
CA SER A 59 25.38 5.31 -8.08
C SER A 59 24.72 4.09 -7.41
N LYS A 60 25.37 3.55 -6.36
CA LYS A 60 24.67 2.62 -5.47
C LYS A 60 23.41 3.29 -4.91
N PRO A 61 22.28 2.58 -4.83
CA PRO A 61 21.07 3.10 -4.20
C PRO A 61 21.32 3.50 -2.74
N PHE A 62 20.69 4.58 -2.30
CA PHE A 62 20.69 5.06 -0.91
C PHE A 62 19.29 5.50 -0.50
N ILE A 63 18.98 5.44 0.79
CA ILE A 63 17.67 5.80 1.33
C ILE A 63 17.63 7.31 1.59
N ILE A 64 16.55 7.96 1.15
CA ILE A 64 16.31 9.39 1.36
C ILE A 64 15.14 9.66 2.31
N GLY A 65 14.31 8.66 2.57
CA GLY A 65 13.19 8.79 3.50
C GLY A 65 12.35 7.53 3.59
N LYS A 66 11.21 7.67 4.27
CA LYS A 66 10.33 6.55 4.61
C LYS A 66 9.02 6.57 3.83
N ASP A 67 8.57 5.38 3.49
CA ASP A 67 7.29 5.04 2.84
C ASP A 67 7.26 5.42 1.37
N VAL A 68 6.75 6.59 0.97
CA VAL A 68 6.51 6.87 -0.45
C VAL A 68 6.78 8.31 -0.88
N MET A 69 7.36 8.42 -2.06
CA MET A 69 7.54 9.68 -2.79
C MET A 69 7.31 9.44 -4.28
N MET A 70 6.56 10.34 -4.91
CA MET A 70 6.31 10.28 -6.36
C MET A 70 6.58 11.61 -7.08
N ASN A 71 6.52 12.74 -6.38
CA ASN A 71 6.65 14.05 -6.99
C ASN A 71 8.06 14.62 -6.86
N LYS A 72 8.40 15.52 -7.79
CA LYS A 72 9.71 16.15 -7.89
C LYS A 72 10.04 16.99 -6.63
N PRO A 73 11.28 16.91 -6.12
CA PRO A 73 11.77 17.81 -5.07
C PRO A 73 11.74 19.28 -5.47
N THR A 74 11.72 20.17 -4.47
CA THR A 74 11.76 21.63 -4.64
C THR A 74 13.09 22.19 -4.17
N PHE A 75 13.69 23.05 -5.01
CA PHE A 75 14.81 23.88 -4.62
C PHE A 75 14.27 25.15 -3.99
N LEU A 76 14.73 25.48 -2.78
CA LEU A 76 14.48 26.78 -2.18
C LEU A 76 15.54 27.78 -2.61
N SER A 77 15.20 29.06 -2.56
CA SER A 77 16.09 30.19 -2.80
C SER A 77 17.29 30.21 -1.86
N THR A 78 17.15 29.59 -0.67
CA THR A 78 18.21 29.39 0.32
C THR A 78 19.24 28.33 -0.09
N GLY A 79 18.98 27.56 -1.15
CA GLY A 79 19.80 26.43 -1.60
C GLY A 79 19.42 25.07 -0.99
N GLU A 80 18.41 25.05 -0.11
CA GLU A 80 17.91 23.82 0.50
C GLU A 80 17.06 23.00 -0.49
N LEU A 81 17.13 21.68 -0.36
CA LEU A 81 16.34 20.71 -1.11
C LEU A 81 15.18 20.20 -0.28
N MET A 82 13.96 20.26 -0.82
CA MET A 82 12.75 19.80 -0.15
C MET A 82 12.14 18.62 -0.91
N PHE A 83 12.12 17.45 -0.28
CA PHE A 83 11.60 16.20 -0.82
C PHE A 83 10.20 15.92 -0.25
N PRO A 84 9.15 15.81 -1.10
CA PRO A 84 7.80 15.53 -0.65
C PRO A 84 7.61 14.02 -0.41
N ILE A 85 7.93 13.57 0.80
CA ILE A 85 7.84 12.15 1.18
C ILE A 85 6.68 11.97 2.15
N ALA A 86 5.71 11.14 1.79
CA ALA A 86 4.52 10.92 2.57
C ALA A 86 4.57 9.59 3.31
N VAL A 87 3.91 9.56 4.46
CA VAL A 87 3.43 8.29 5.05
C VAL A 87 1.93 8.22 4.78
N TRP A 88 1.56 7.32 3.86
CA TRP A 88 0.18 7.20 3.38
C TRP A 88 -0.79 6.88 4.51
N ASP A 89 -2.04 7.29 4.36
CA ASP A 89 -3.06 7.07 5.37
C ASP A 89 -3.42 5.59 5.55
N ARG A 90 -4.04 5.26 6.69
CA ARG A 90 -4.58 3.93 6.97
C ARG A 90 -5.62 3.63 5.88
N ASN A 91 -5.47 2.50 5.18
CA ASN A 91 -6.27 2.01 4.04
C ASN A 91 -5.62 2.16 2.64
N VAL A 92 -4.46 2.81 2.50
CA VAL A 92 -3.70 2.73 1.24
C VAL A 92 -2.83 1.48 1.25
N GLN A 93 -3.30 0.42 0.58
CA GLN A 93 -2.57 -0.85 0.47
C GLN A 93 -1.94 -0.97 -0.92
N ALA A 94 -0.61 -1.04 -1.00
CA ALA A 94 0.10 -1.36 -2.24
C ALA A 94 0.61 -2.82 -2.30
N VAL A 95 0.68 -3.52 -1.15
CA VAL A 95 0.91 -4.96 -1.05
C VAL A 95 0.03 -5.53 0.07
N LYS A 96 -0.70 -6.62 -0.20
CA LYS A 96 -1.62 -7.26 0.75
C LYS A 96 -0.90 -7.61 2.06
N GLY A 97 -1.34 -7.03 3.18
CA GLY A 97 -0.78 -7.30 4.51
C GLY A 97 0.42 -6.43 4.94
N CYS A 98 0.81 -5.42 4.15
CA CYS A 98 1.82 -4.45 4.55
C CYS A 98 1.13 -3.18 5.10
N VAL A 99 1.23 -2.94 6.41
CA VAL A 99 0.77 -1.71 7.07
C VAL A 99 1.89 -1.24 7.99
N SER A 100 2.28 0.03 7.89
CA SER A 100 3.12 0.67 8.89
C SER A 100 2.31 0.89 10.16
N GLU A 101 2.58 0.14 11.23
CA GLU A 101 1.95 0.33 12.54
C GLU A 101 2.72 1.36 13.39
N GLY A 102 2.01 2.08 14.26
CA GLY A 102 2.62 2.89 15.33
C GLY A 102 3.21 4.24 14.95
N GLU A 103 3.13 4.68 13.69
CA GLU A 103 3.73 5.93 13.24
C GLU A 103 2.72 7.04 12.91
N GLU A 104 3.16 8.27 13.09
CA GLU A 104 2.48 9.47 12.59
C GLU A 104 2.45 9.44 11.06
N ARG A 105 1.27 9.65 10.48
CA ARG A 105 1.02 9.51 9.05
C ARG A 105 0.62 10.85 8.49
N LEU A 106 1.54 11.53 7.82
CA LEU A 106 1.36 12.87 7.26
C LEU A 106 2.12 12.97 5.93
N PRO A 107 1.75 13.95 5.07
CA PRO A 107 2.59 14.37 3.96
C PRO A 107 3.80 15.16 4.49
N PHE A 108 4.87 14.44 4.86
CA PHE A 108 6.07 15.06 5.42
C PHE A 108 6.93 15.73 4.34
N VAL A 109 7.82 16.61 4.78
CA VAL A 109 8.91 17.11 3.97
C VAL A 109 10.23 16.59 4.52
N TYR A 110 11.10 16.11 3.64
CA TYR A 110 12.49 15.80 3.99
C TYR A 110 13.37 16.87 3.39
N ARG A 111 14.35 17.34 4.15
CA ARG A 111 15.25 18.41 3.76
C ARG A 111 16.66 17.88 3.58
N SER A 112 17.37 18.37 2.57
CA SER A 112 18.81 18.26 2.48
C SER A 112 19.45 19.63 2.25
N THR A 113 20.55 19.90 2.96
CA THR A 113 21.31 21.15 2.90
C THR A 113 22.72 20.97 2.30
N ASP A 114 23.06 19.73 1.91
CA ASP A 114 24.39 19.30 1.46
C ASP A 114 24.31 18.57 0.11
N CYS A 115 23.43 19.08 -0.76
CA CYS A 115 23.19 18.57 -2.11
C CYS A 115 22.79 17.08 -2.14
N GLY A 116 21.99 16.65 -1.17
CA GLY A 116 21.43 15.30 -1.12
C GLY A 116 22.37 14.25 -0.54
N THR A 117 23.32 14.66 0.31
CA THR A 117 24.22 13.74 1.02
C THR A 117 23.57 13.27 2.33
N THR A 118 22.90 14.18 3.05
CA THR A 118 22.13 13.88 4.26
C THR A 118 20.70 14.40 4.15
N PHE A 119 19.79 13.75 4.88
CA PHE A 119 18.35 14.01 4.82
C PHE A 119 17.78 14.10 6.24
N GLU A 120 17.01 15.16 6.49
CA GLU A 120 16.32 15.40 7.74
C GLU A 120 14.81 15.42 7.49
N ARG A 121 14.04 14.60 8.22
CA ARG A 121 12.58 14.69 8.20
C ARG A 121 12.11 15.91 8.98
N LEU A 122 11.37 16.80 8.33
CA LEU A 122 10.70 17.95 8.93
C LEU A 122 9.22 17.62 9.23
N GLY A 123 8.34 18.62 9.22
CA GLY A 123 6.92 18.45 9.52
C GLY A 123 6.07 18.10 8.29
N GLY A 124 4.77 17.92 8.54
CA GLY A 124 3.72 17.83 7.54
C GLY A 124 2.38 18.27 8.12
N PRO A 125 1.42 18.74 7.30
CA PRO A 125 0.10 19.15 7.77
C PRO A 125 -0.80 17.97 8.13
N LYS A 126 -1.72 18.18 9.08
CA LYS A 126 -2.90 17.31 9.18
C LYS A 126 -3.80 17.58 7.97
N VAL A 127 -4.24 16.50 7.33
CA VAL A 127 -5.07 16.58 6.12
C VAL A 127 -6.25 15.65 6.27
N GLU A 128 -7.46 16.20 6.17
CA GLU A 128 -8.68 15.39 6.13
C GLU A 128 -8.86 14.71 4.77
N LYS A 129 -9.53 13.55 4.77
CA LYS A 129 -9.97 12.86 3.55
C LYS A 129 -8.84 12.68 2.51
N ARG A 130 -7.63 12.40 2.98
CA ARG A 130 -6.51 12.02 2.12
C ARG A 130 -6.56 10.51 1.86
N SER A 131 -5.96 10.09 0.76
CA SER A 131 -5.69 8.67 0.49
C SER A 131 -4.25 8.59 0.03
N PHE A 132 -3.99 8.93 -1.22
CA PHE A 132 -2.65 9.17 -1.74
C PHE A 132 -2.32 10.64 -1.56
N ASP A 133 -1.30 10.95 -0.76
CA ASP A 133 -0.95 12.33 -0.45
C ASP A 133 -0.37 13.07 -1.67
N GLU A 134 0.57 12.41 -2.36
CA GLU A 134 1.19 12.86 -3.62
C GLU A 134 1.38 14.38 -3.66
N HIS A 135 2.00 14.93 -2.61
CA HIS A 135 2.10 16.37 -2.40
C HIS A 135 3.27 17.00 -3.15
N MET A 136 3.20 18.32 -3.35
CA MET A 136 4.25 19.15 -3.95
C MET A 136 4.41 20.43 -3.15
N ILE A 137 5.60 21.01 -3.17
CA ILE A 137 5.96 22.20 -2.36
C ILE A 137 6.35 23.33 -3.31
N LEU A 138 5.85 24.53 -3.05
CA LEU A 138 6.29 25.78 -3.66
C LEU A 138 6.89 26.69 -2.61
N GLU A 139 7.92 27.43 -3.00
CA GLU A 139 8.37 28.61 -2.27
C GLU A 139 7.66 29.83 -2.85
N LEU A 140 6.98 30.58 -1.99
CA LEU A 140 6.33 31.84 -2.34
C LEU A 140 7.34 32.98 -2.35
N SER A 141 7.04 34.06 -3.07
CA SER A 141 7.92 35.25 -3.14
C SER A 141 8.22 35.91 -1.80
N ASP A 142 7.38 35.70 -0.77
CA ASP A 142 7.61 36.19 0.60
C ASP A 142 8.42 35.23 1.49
N GLY A 143 8.92 34.12 0.92
CA GLY A 143 9.73 33.12 1.61
C GLY A 143 8.94 32.05 2.37
N ARG A 144 7.60 32.14 2.41
CA ARG A 144 6.77 31.06 2.95
C ARG A 144 6.82 29.85 2.03
N LEU A 145 6.60 28.67 2.59
CA LEU A 145 6.38 27.45 1.81
C LEU A 145 4.89 27.15 1.74
N MET A 146 4.42 26.74 0.57
CA MET A 146 3.07 26.26 0.35
C MET A 146 3.11 24.83 -0.16
N MET A 147 2.37 23.95 0.50
CA MET A 147 2.22 22.55 0.12
C MET A 147 0.85 22.34 -0.50
N PHE A 148 0.81 21.69 -1.65
CA PHE A 148 -0.40 21.19 -2.28
C PHE A 148 -0.46 19.67 -2.08
N ILE A 149 -1.62 19.15 -1.70
CA ILE A 149 -1.81 17.73 -1.36
C ILE A 149 -3.01 17.17 -2.13
N ARG A 150 -2.88 15.96 -2.67
CA ARG A 150 -4.01 15.23 -3.27
C ARG A 150 -4.95 14.74 -2.17
N THR A 151 -6.25 15.02 -2.31
CA THR A 151 -7.28 14.60 -1.36
C THR A 151 -8.52 14.08 -2.10
N LEU A 152 -9.49 13.51 -1.37
CA LEU A 152 -10.76 13.07 -1.94
C LEU A 152 -11.69 14.22 -2.31
N TYR A 153 -11.42 15.44 -1.82
CA TYR A 153 -12.16 16.65 -2.19
C TYR A 153 -11.47 17.46 -3.29
N GLY A 154 -10.35 16.96 -3.84
CA GLY A 154 -9.54 17.63 -4.86
C GLY A 154 -8.14 17.94 -4.37
N ILE A 155 -7.75 19.21 -4.36
CA ILE A 155 -6.41 19.63 -3.89
C ILE A 155 -6.55 20.36 -2.55
N GLY A 156 -5.86 19.87 -1.53
CA GLY A 156 -5.64 20.57 -0.27
C GLY A 156 -4.42 21.51 -0.36
N LYS A 157 -4.41 22.58 0.43
CA LYS A 157 -3.27 23.50 0.59
C LYS A 157 -2.92 23.71 2.06
N SER A 158 -1.65 23.88 2.36
CA SER A 158 -1.13 24.19 3.70
C SER A 158 0.10 25.08 3.60
N TYR A 159 0.37 25.86 4.63
CA TYR A 159 1.49 26.81 4.68
C TYR A 159 2.48 26.46 5.79
N SER A 160 3.75 26.71 5.53
CA SER A 160 4.81 26.73 6.52
C SER A 160 5.49 28.11 6.55
N TYR A 161 5.75 28.58 7.77
CA TYR A 161 6.36 29.87 8.06
C TYR A 161 7.78 29.72 8.66
N ASP A 162 8.27 28.49 8.78
CA ASP A 162 9.52 28.16 9.49
C ASP A 162 10.41 27.18 8.70
N GLY A 163 10.32 27.24 7.36
CA GLY A 163 11.13 26.42 6.45
C GLY A 163 10.70 24.94 6.40
N GLY A 164 9.42 24.66 6.64
CA GLY A 164 8.84 23.31 6.53
C GLY A 164 8.87 22.49 7.83
N ARG A 165 9.30 23.08 8.95
CA ARG A 165 9.34 22.38 10.26
C ARG A 165 7.95 22.18 10.81
N THR A 166 7.09 23.19 10.69
CA THR A 166 5.67 23.11 11.04
C THR A 166 4.80 23.58 9.89
N TRP A 167 3.57 23.07 9.86
CA TRP A 167 2.60 23.33 8.81
C TRP A 167 1.23 23.62 9.44
N THR A 168 0.48 24.54 8.84
CA THR A 168 -0.93 24.71 9.19
C THR A 168 -1.72 23.45 8.86
N ASP A 169 -2.87 23.23 9.49
CA ASP A 169 -3.82 22.23 9.00
C ASP A 169 -4.18 22.53 7.53
N ALA A 170 -4.38 21.48 6.73
CA ALA A 170 -4.67 21.65 5.32
C ALA A 170 -6.12 22.08 5.11
N GLU A 171 -6.31 23.06 4.24
CA GLU A 171 -7.61 23.54 3.80
C GLU A 171 -7.84 23.26 2.32
N ALA A 172 -9.10 23.36 1.85
CA ALA A 172 -9.39 23.22 0.43
C ALA A 172 -8.79 24.37 -0.36
N SER A 173 -8.06 24.05 -1.44
CA SER A 173 -7.51 25.07 -2.35
C SER A 173 -8.56 25.72 -3.26
N GLY A 174 -9.76 25.14 -3.34
CA GLY A 174 -10.79 25.49 -4.34
C GLY A 174 -10.78 24.60 -5.58
N TYR A 175 -9.70 23.84 -5.85
CA TYR A 175 -9.69 22.83 -6.91
C TYR A 175 -10.39 21.57 -6.46
N VAL A 176 -11.63 21.39 -6.92
CA VAL A 176 -12.40 20.16 -6.72
C VAL A 176 -12.08 19.19 -7.84
N GLY A 177 -11.97 17.90 -7.54
CA GLY A 177 -11.75 16.89 -8.58
C GLY A 177 -11.75 15.45 -8.07
N PRO A 178 -11.55 14.49 -8.98
CA PRO A 178 -11.73 13.05 -8.74
C PRO A 178 -10.59 12.40 -7.94
N SER A 179 -9.95 13.14 -7.03
CA SER A 179 -8.74 12.74 -6.31
C SER A 179 -7.67 12.18 -7.27
N THR A 180 -7.05 13.06 -8.04
CA THR A 180 -6.00 12.72 -9.00
C THR A 180 -4.68 13.37 -8.64
N ARG A 181 -3.58 12.73 -9.08
CA ARG A 181 -2.28 13.39 -9.13
C ARG A 181 -2.38 14.67 -9.96
N PHE A 182 -1.72 15.72 -9.51
CA PHE A 182 -1.48 16.96 -10.24
C PHE A 182 0.03 17.21 -10.35
N HIS A 183 0.41 18.17 -11.20
CA HIS A 183 1.76 18.73 -11.21
C HIS A 183 1.68 20.23 -10.97
N ILE A 184 2.50 20.76 -10.07
CA ILE A 184 2.57 22.20 -9.83
C ILE A 184 4.01 22.66 -9.64
N ARG A 185 4.40 23.75 -10.33
CA ARG A 185 5.76 24.29 -10.26
C ARG A 185 5.83 25.75 -10.66
N ARG A 186 6.79 26.49 -10.09
CA ARG A 186 7.20 27.80 -10.62
C ARG A 186 8.08 27.62 -11.87
N LEU A 187 7.74 28.35 -12.93
CA LEU A 187 8.49 28.44 -14.17
C LEU A 187 9.58 29.52 -14.10
N SER A 188 10.49 29.52 -15.07
CA SER A 188 11.58 30.49 -15.19
C SER A 188 11.11 31.94 -15.31
N SER A 189 9.90 32.17 -15.83
CA SER A 189 9.25 33.48 -15.88
C SER A 189 8.75 33.99 -14.53
N GLY A 190 8.74 33.14 -13.50
CA GLY A 190 8.16 33.43 -12.19
C GLY A 190 6.70 33.02 -12.04
N ARG A 191 6.00 32.71 -13.14
CA ARG A 191 4.62 32.18 -13.09
C ARG A 191 4.57 30.80 -12.48
N ILE A 192 3.42 30.43 -11.93
CA ILE A 192 3.17 29.07 -11.45
C ILE A 192 2.38 28.32 -12.53
N LEU A 193 2.89 27.15 -12.93
CA LEU A 193 2.21 26.17 -13.75
C LEU A 193 1.48 25.18 -12.86
N LEU A 194 0.19 24.98 -13.09
CA LEU A 194 -0.59 23.86 -12.54
C LEU A 194 -1.10 23.01 -13.71
N ILE A 195 -0.92 21.69 -13.60
CA ILE A 195 -1.51 20.72 -14.51
C ILE A 195 -2.46 19.84 -13.71
N TYR A 196 -3.75 19.95 -14.03
CA TYR A 196 -4.81 19.28 -13.31
C TYR A 196 -6.01 18.98 -14.23
N HIS A 197 -6.94 18.16 -13.75
CA HIS A 197 -8.14 17.78 -14.47
C HIS A 197 -9.18 18.89 -14.36
N ASP A 198 -9.61 19.43 -15.50
CA ASP A 198 -10.76 20.33 -15.62
C ASP A 198 -12.06 19.52 -15.61
N SER A 199 -12.26 18.78 -14.53
CA SER A 199 -13.36 17.83 -14.33
C SER A 199 -13.54 17.53 -12.85
N THR A 200 -14.79 17.52 -12.37
CA THR A 200 -15.11 17.34 -10.95
C THR A 200 -15.25 15.87 -10.53
N SER A 201 -15.48 14.96 -11.48
CA SER A 201 -15.83 13.55 -11.18
C SER A 201 -15.08 12.52 -12.00
N LYS A 202 -14.47 12.90 -13.14
CA LYS A 202 -13.78 11.97 -14.04
C LYS A 202 -12.35 12.41 -14.30
N ARG A 203 -11.47 11.45 -14.55
CA ARG A 203 -10.10 11.69 -15.00
C ARG A 203 -10.09 12.05 -16.49
N SER A 204 -10.58 13.24 -16.81
CA SER A 204 -10.71 13.76 -18.16
C SER A 204 -10.37 15.25 -18.18
N ASN A 205 -10.22 15.81 -19.39
CA ASN A 205 -9.88 17.22 -19.60
C ASN A 205 -8.61 17.65 -18.85
N LEU A 206 -7.50 16.94 -19.06
CA LEU A 206 -6.23 17.34 -18.49
C LEU A 206 -5.82 18.70 -19.08
N ALA A 207 -5.57 19.70 -18.24
CA ALA A 207 -5.29 21.06 -18.68
C ALA A 207 -4.10 21.66 -17.92
N ALA A 208 -3.37 22.55 -18.60
CA ALA A 208 -2.33 23.39 -18.02
C ALA A 208 -2.88 24.78 -17.74
N TYR A 209 -2.55 25.32 -16.57
CA TYR A 209 -2.98 26.62 -16.08
C TYR A 209 -1.76 27.45 -15.65
N LEU A 210 -1.85 28.77 -15.81
CA LEU A 210 -0.83 29.71 -15.32
C LEU A 210 -1.43 30.70 -14.33
N SER A 211 -0.67 30.94 -13.26
CA SER A 211 -0.92 31.98 -12.24
C SER A 211 0.26 32.95 -12.17
N GLU A 212 -0.05 34.24 -11.94
CA GLU A 212 0.92 35.33 -11.69
C GLU A 212 0.85 35.87 -10.25
N ASP A 213 -0.06 35.34 -9.44
CA ASP A 213 -0.41 35.85 -8.11
C ASP A 213 -0.35 34.73 -7.05
N GLU A 214 0.73 33.94 -7.09
CA GLU A 214 1.01 32.89 -6.10
C GLU A 214 -0.06 31.78 -6.01
N GLY A 215 -0.81 31.55 -7.09
CA GLY A 215 -1.83 30.51 -7.19
C GLY A 215 -3.22 30.93 -6.74
N GLU A 216 -3.42 32.22 -6.44
CA GLU A 216 -4.73 32.78 -6.09
C GLU A 216 -5.68 32.81 -7.31
N THR A 217 -5.18 33.19 -8.49
CA THR A 217 -5.95 33.14 -9.74
C THR A 217 -5.21 32.44 -10.88
N TRP A 218 -5.98 31.77 -11.73
CA TRP A 218 -5.49 30.98 -12.86
C TRP A 218 -6.07 31.53 -14.15
N LYS A 219 -5.47 32.63 -14.58
CA LYS A 219 -5.99 33.49 -15.66
C LYS A 219 -5.99 32.80 -17.02
N TRP A 220 -5.02 31.91 -17.26
CA TRP A 220 -4.85 31.26 -18.56
C TRP A 220 -4.93 29.75 -18.44
N LYS A 221 -5.41 29.12 -19.51
CA LYS A 221 -5.66 27.68 -19.59
C LYS A 221 -5.43 27.16 -21.00
N LEU A 222 -4.75 26.03 -21.12
CA LEU A 222 -4.69 25.21 -22.33
C LEU A 222 -5.14 23.79 -22.01
N LEU A 223 -6.15 23.32 -22.74
CA LEU A 223 -6.56 21.91 -22.69
C LEU A 223 -5.50 21.06 -23.39
N LEU A 224 -4.89 20.15 -22.63
CA LEU A 224 -3.85 19.24 -23.12
C LEU A 224 -4.47 17.99 -23.75
N ASP A 225 -5.47 17.44 -23.06
CA ASP A 225 -6.15 16.22 -23.49
C ASP A 225 -7.60 16.17 -22.99
N GLU A 226 -8.54 16.21 -23.92
CA GLU A 226 -9.99 16.14 -23.67
C GLU A 226 -10.48 14.73 -23.30
N ARG A 227 -9.69 13.69 -23.57
CA ARG A 227 -10.15 12.30 -23.52
C ARG A 227 -10.32 11.82 -22.08
N ASP A 228 -11.17 10.81 -21.91
CA ASP A 228 -11.32 10.09 -20.64
C ASP A 228 -10.08 9.24 -20.31
N ASN A 229 -9.94 8.95 -19.02
CA ASN A 229 -8.89 8.11 -18.43
C ASN A 229 -7.47 8.62 -18.67
N VAL A 230 -7.28 9.93 -18.75
CA VAL A 230 -5.96 10.58 -18.76
C VAL A 230 -5.54 10.92 -17.34
N SER A 231 -4.29 10.68 -16.94
CA SER A 231 -3.89 10.92 -15.54
C SER A 231 -2.39 11.06 -15.34
N TYR A 232 -2.01 11.28 -14.07
CA TYR A 232 -0.63 11.30 -13.60
C TYR A 232 0.28 12.26 -14.39
N PRO A 233 -0.09 13.54 -14.52
CA PRO A 233 0.76 14.53 -15.17
C PRO A 233 2.07 14.70 -14.41
N ASP A 234 3.14 14.90 -15.16
CA ASP A 234 4.41 15.37 -14.66
C ASP A 234 5.09 16.24 -15.71
N ALA A 235 5.77 17.31 -15.30
CA ALA A 235 6.33 18.28 -16.24
C ALA A 235 7.76 18.72 -15.89
N VAL A 236 8.43 19.25 -16.91
CA VAL A 236 9.71 19.94 -16.81
C VAL A 236 9.75 21.08 -17.83
N GLU A 237 10.25 22.23 -17.41
CA GLU A 237 10.58 23.34 -18.30
C GLU A 237 12.04 23.20 -18.74
N ALA A 238 12.26 23.21 -20.06
CA ALA A 238 13.60 23.21 -20.62
C ALA A 238 14.14 24.64 -20.76
N LYS A 239 15.47 24.78 -20.81
CA LYS A 239 16.17 26.07 -20.95
C LYS A 239 15.78 26.88 -22.20
N ASN A 240 15.17 26.23 -23.20
CA ASN A 240 14.69 26.87 -24.42
C ASN A 240 13.23 27.38 -24.32
N GLY A 241 12.63 27.36 -23.13
CA GLY A 241 11.27 27.85 -22.87
C GLY A 241 10.16 26.86 -23.20
N TYR A 242 10.47 25.66 -23.68
CA TYR A 242 9.46 24.62 -23.85
C TYR A 242 9.19 23.88 -22.54
N ILE A 243 7.91 23.65 -22.28
CA ILE A 243 7.40 22.84 -21.20
C ILE A 243 7.05 21.47 -21.78
N TYR A 244 7.66 20.43 -21.23
CA TYR A 244 7.42 19.04 -21.59
C TYR A 244 6.57 18.41 -20.48
N ILE A 245 5.39 17.90 -20.85
CA ILE A 245 4.41 17.35 -19.94
C ILE A 245 4.15 15.91 -20.34
N ILE A 246 4.44 14.95 -19.48
CA ILE A 246 4.09 13.54 -19.67
C ILE A 246 2.86 13.18 -18.84
N TYR A 247 2.05 12.24 -19.33
CA TYR A 247 0.87 11.74 -18.63
C TYR A 247 0.44 10.39 -19.22
N ASP A 248 -0.33 9.61 -18.45
CA ASP A 248 -0.84 8.31 -18.90
C ASP A 248 -2.25 8.40 -19.48
N ARG A 249 -2.62 7.39 -20.29
CA ARG A 249 -3.99 7.16 -20.75
C ARG A 249 -4.38 5.69 -20.61
N GLU A 250 -5.54 5.44 -19.99
CA GLU A 250 -6.13 4.11 -19.78
C GLU A 250 -5.24 3.14 -19.00
N ARG A 251 -4.51 3.63 -17.99
CA ARG A 251 -3.62 2.84 -17.11
C ARG A 251 -4.29 1.64 -16.39
N GLY A 252 -5.62 1.53 -16.36
CA GLY A 252 -6.37 0.59 -15.53
C GLY A 252 -5.97 -0.88 -15.72
N ALA A 253 -5.60 -1.55 -14.62
CA ALA A 253 -5.31 -2.99 -14.55
C ALA A 253 -6.58 -3.86 -14.39
N PHE A 254 -7.76 -3.24 -14.41
CA PHE A 254 -9.05 -3.85 -14.09
C PHE A 254 -9.76 -4.45 -15.31
N CYS A 255 -9.04 -4.70 -16.39
CA CYS A 255 -9.58 -5.41 -17.55
C CYS A 255 -9.86 -6.86 -17.17
N LYS A 256 -11.00 -7.39 -17.63
CA LYS A 256 -11.44 -8.75 -17.32
C LYS A 256 -10.55 -9.82 -17.94
N GLY A 257 -9.81 -9.47 -18.99
CA GLY A 257 -8.88 -10.34 -19.69
C GLY A 257 -7.92 -9.60 -20.63
N LEU A 258 -6.98 -10.34 -21.21
CA LEU A 258 -5.97 -9.78 -22.12
C LEU A 258 -6.59 -9.19 -23.40
N GLU A 259 -7.72 -9.72 -23.88
CA GLU A 259 -8.44 -9.17 -25.03
C GLU A 259 -8.91 -7.72 -24.76
N GLU A 260 -9.62 -7.50 -23.65
CA GLU A 260 -10.02 -6.15 -23.21
C GLU A 260 -8.80 -5.26 -22.94
N LEU A 261 -7.73 -5.82 -22.37
CA LEU A 261 -6.49 -5.08 -22.16
C LEU A 261 -5.89 -4.54 -23.48
N TYR A 262 -5.92 -5.35 -24.55
CA TYR A 262 -5.43 -4.94 -25.87
C TYR A 262 -6.34 -3.95 -26.58
N HIS A 263 -7.61 -3.85 -26.19
CA HIS A 263 -8.51 -2.80 -26.67
C HIS A 263 -8.26 -1.44 -26.03
N ASN A 264 -7.56 -1.40 -24.89
CA ASN A 264 -7.16 -0.15 -24.26
C ASN A 264 -5.92 0.46 -24.93
N ALA A 265 -5.85 1.78 -24.94
CA ALA A 265 -4.72 2.56 -25.46
C ALA A 265 -3.43 2.25 -24.70
N ARG A 266 -3.46 2.27 -23.36
CA ARG A 266 -2.29 1.98 -22.51
C ARG A 266 -1.07 2.79 -22.92
N GLU A 267 -1.26 4.09 -23.05
CA GLU A 267 -0.28 5.01 -23.59
C GLU A 267 0.37 5.83 -22.47
N ILE A 268 1.66 6.10 -22.64
CA ILE A 268 2.31 7.27 -22.07
C ILE A 268 2.36 8.31 -23.18
N LEU A 269 1.83 9.49 -22.89
CA LEU A 269 1.71 10.60 -23.81
C LEU A 269 2.60 11.75 -23.36
N MET A 270 2.90 12.65 -24.29
CA MET A 270 3.62 13.88 -24.03
C MET A 270 2.97 15.06 -24.77
N ALA A 271 2.84 16.18 -24.07
CA ALA A 271 2.66 17.49 -24.67
C ALA A 271 3.97 18.28 -24.59
N LYS A 272 4.32 18.95 -25.68
CA LYS A 272 5.40 19.94 -25.76
C LYS A 272 4.75 21.28 -26.06
N ILE A 273 4.79 22.22 -25.13
CA ILE A 273 4.11 23.52 -25.24
C ILE A 273 5.00 24.65 -24.74
N THR A 274 4.58 25.90 -24.88
CA THR A 274 5.20 27.07 -24.22
C THR A 274 4.17 27.82 -23.37
N GLU A 275 4.60 28.81 -22.58
CA GLU A 275 3.67 29.68 -21.86
C GLU A 275 2.73 30.44 -22.81
N GLU A 276 3.21 30.85 -23.99
CA GLU A 276 2.40 31.51 -25.02
C GLU A 276 1.25 30.64 -25.51
N ASP A 277 1.45 29.31 -25.61
CA ASP A 277 0.38 28.38 -25.95
C ASP A 277 -0.71 28.35 -24.86
N ILE A 278 -0.30 28.43 -23.59
CA ILE A 278 -1.23 28.47 -22.44
C ILE A 278 -1.99 29.80 -22.41
N ILE A 279 -1.28 30.90 -22.60
CA ILE A 279 -1.84 32.26 -22.64
C ILE A 279 -2.84 32.42 -23.80
N ALA A 280 -2.52 31.87 -24.97
CA ALA A 280 -3.41 31.89 -26.14
C ALA A 280 -4.58 30.90 -26.04
N GLY A 281 -4.53 29.95 -25.10
CA GLY A 281 -5.49 28.85 -24.95
C GLY A 281 -5.50 27.86 -26.12
N LYS A 282 -4.49 27.90 -26.99
CA LYS A 282 -4.32 27.04 -28.16
C LYS A 282 -2.85 27.05 -28.58
N ILE A 283 -2.46 26.06 -29.37
CA ILE A 283 -1.11 25.98 -29.94
C ILE A 283 -0.88 27.13 -30.92
N VAL A 284 0.10 27.97 -30.59
CA VAL A 284 0.57 29.11 -31.40
C VAL A 284 2.09 29.04 -31.63
N SER A 285 2.82 28.38 -30.72
CA SER A 285 4.26 28.24 -30.79
C SER A 285 4.67 27.19 -31.82
N LYS A 286 5.76 27.50 -32.53
CA LYS A 286 6.39 26.59 -33.48
C LYS A 286 6.78 25.30 -32.74
N ASP A 287 6.59 24.14 -33.38
CA ASP A 287 6.94 22.83 -32.83
C ASP A 287 6.22 22.38 -31.55
N SER A 288 5.29 23.18 -31.01
CA SER A 288 4.41 22.73 -29.93
C SER A 288 3.43 21.68 -30.43
N ARG A 289 3.21 20.63 -29.64
CA ARG A 289 2.40 19.46 -29.99
C ARG A 289 1.71 18.93 -28.74
N LEU A 290 0.49 18.44 -28.89
CA LEU A 290 -0.26 17.75 -27.85
C LEU A 290 -0.32 16.25 -28.14
N LYS A 291 -0.57 15.43 -27.12
CA LYS A 291 -0.93 14.00 -27.26
C LYS A 291 0.07 13.16 -28.07
N GLN A 292 1.37 13.46 -27.98
CA GLN A 292 2.40 12.67 -28.65
C GLN A 292 2.61 11.35 -27.92
N ILE A 293 2.53 10.21 -28.61
CA ILE A 293 2.80 8.90 -28.00
C ILE A 293 4.30 8.77 -27.71
N VAL A 294 4.62 8.56 -26.43
CA VAL A 294 5.96 8.24 -25.92
C VAL A 294 6.16 6.73 -25.92
N SER A 295 5.19 6.03 -25.32
CA SER A 295 5.20 4.58 -25.18
C SER A 295 3.77 4.07 -25.20
N LYS A 296 3.60 2.81 -25.64
CA LYS A 296 2.32 2.13 -25.72
C LYS A 296 2.50 0.66 -25.37
N LEU A 297 1.47 0.03 -24.79
CA LEU A 297 1.49 -1.41 -24.53
C LEU A 297 1.79 -2.18 -25.83
N GLY A 298 2.87 -2.95 -25.81
CA GLY A 298 3.23 -3.86 -26.90
C GLY A 298 2.44 -5.17 -26.87
N VAL A 299 2.68 -6.02 -27.87
CA VAL A 299 2.09 -7.36 -27.92
C VAL A 299 2.80 -8.28 -26.93
N TYR A 300 2.07 -8.85 -25.98
CA TYR A 300 2.56 -9.88 -25.07
C TYR A 300 2.54 -11.25 -25.78
N LEU A 301 3.73 -11.82 -25.96
CA LEU A 301 3.97 -13.08 -26.67
C LEU A 301 4.10 -14.30 -25.74
N GLY A 302 3.87 -14.12 -24.43
CA GLY A 302 3.94 -15.19 -23.44
C GLY A 302 2.64 -15.99 -23.30
N PRO A 303 2.63 -17.04 -22.46
CA PRO A 303 1.40 -17.78 -22.16
C PRO A 303 0.37 -16.85 -21.52
N MET A 304 -0.91 -16.97 -21.94
CA MET A 304 -2.08 -16.18 -21.51
C MET A 304 -2.48 -16.47 -20.05
N ILE A 305 -1.52 -16.35 -19.15
CA ILE A 305 -1.69 -16.47 -17.71
C ILE A 305 -1.53 -15.06 -17.19
N ASN A 306 -2.60 -14.48 -16.65
CA ASN A 306 -2.49 -13.26 -15.87
C ASN A 306 -2.09 -13.68 -14.44
N PRO A 307 -0.84 -13.51 -14.00
CA PRO A 307 -0.42 -13.90 -12.65
C PRO A 307 -1.10 -13.04 -11.55
N TYR A 308 -1.81 -11.98 -11.95
CA TYR A 308 -2.55 -11.05 -11.10
C TYR A 308 -4.06 -11.06 -11.36
N SER A 309 -4.61 -11.99 -12.16
CA SER A 309 -6.06 -12.03 -12.38
C SER A 309 -6.74 -12.41 -11.07
N GLU A 310 -7.27 -11.40 -10.41
CA GLU A 310 -8.15 -11.51 -9.28
C GLU A 310 -9.31 -12.43 -9.66
N LYS A 311 -9.53 -13.48 -8.84
CA LYS A 311 -10.66 -14.43 -8.91
C LYS A 311 -12.06 -13.76 -9.02
N LEU A 312 -12.15 -12.43 -8.89
CA LEU A 312 -13.35 -11.60 -8.91
C LEU A 312 -14.00 -11.41 -10.30
N LEU A 313 -13.37 -11.90 -11.37
CA LEU A 313 -13.80 -11.64 -12.76
C LEU A 313 -14.55 -12.81 -13.43
N LEU A 314 -14.65 -13.96 -12.76
CA LEU A 314 -15.34 -15.13 -13.28
C LEU A 314 -16.86 -14.99 -13.05
N SER A 315 -17.67 -15.39 -14.04
CA SER A 315 -19.09 -15.66 -13.78
C SER A 315 -19.23 -16.77 -12.73
N THR A 316 -20.41 -16.86 -12.08
CA THR A 316 -20.64 -17.91 -11.07
C THR A 316 -20.37 -19.30 -11.64
N ASP A 317 -20.76 -19.55 -12.89
CA ASP A 317 -20.58 -20.85 -13.53
C ASP A 317 -19.12 -21.13 -13.91
N GLU A 318 -18.37 -20.12 -14.37
CA GLU A 318 -16.94 -20.28 -14.66
C GLU A 318 -16.13 -20.53 -13.37
N TYR A 319 -16.46 -19.82 -12.30
CA TYR A 319 -15.82 -20.00 -10.99
C TYR A 319 -16.11 -21.39 -10.43
N VAL A 320 -17.38 -21.77 -10.38
CA VAL A 320 -17.80 -23.10 -9.91
C VAL A 320 -17.12 -24.18 -10.73
N LYS A 321 -17.09 -24.05 -12.06
CA LYS A 321 -16.39 -25.01 -12.93
C LYS A 321 -14.91 -25.14 -12.56
N GLN A 322 -14.18 -24.03 -12.37
CA GLN A 322 -12.77 -24.07 -11.98
C GLN A 322 -12.55 -24.78 -10.64
N VAL A 323 -13.34 -24.46 -9.61
CA VAL A 323 -13.24 -25.13 -8.31
C VAL A 323 -13.58 -26.62 -8.46
N MET A 324 -14.60 -26.93 -9.25
CA MET A 324 -15.07 -28.29 -9.48
C MET A 324 -14.17 -29.11 -10.41
N ASP A 325 -13.22 -28.51 -11.12
CA ASP A 325 -12.20 -29.21 -11.92
C ASP A 325 -10.95 -29.58 -11.08
N LEU A 326 -10.87 -29.12 -9.82
CA LEU A 326 -9.75 -29.48 -8.94
C LEU A 326 -9.70 -31.00 -8.69
N PRO A 327 -8.50 -31.60 -8.66
CA PRO A 327 -8.33 -33.05 -8.61
C PRO A 327 -8.62 -33.64 -7.21
N ALA A 328 -8.58 -32.82 -6.16
CA ALA A 328 -8.70 -33.25 -4.76
C ALA A 328 -9.75 -32.41 -4.00
N ASN A 329 -10.56 -33.07 -3.18
CA ASN A 329 -11.59 -32.42 -2.37
C ASN A 329 -10.98 -31.39 -1.40
N GLU A 330 -9.78 -31.63 -0.87
CA GLU A 330 -9.08 -30.69 0.01
C GLU A 330 -8.85 -29.32 -0.65
N LYS A 331 -8.45 -29.30 -1.93
CA LYS A 331 -8.25 -28.04 -2.67
C LYS A 331 -9.58 -27.30 -2.93
N MET A 332 -10.66 -28.05 -3.12
CA MET A 332 -12.00 -27.47 -3.26
C MET A 332 -12.44 -26.84 -1.94
N ILE A 333 -12.22 -27.55 -0.83
CA ILE A 333 -12.51 -27.08 0.51
C ILE A 333 -11.72 -25.82 0.81
N ASP A 334 -10.42 -25.77 0.47
CA ASP A 334 -9.62 -24.55 0.62
C ASP A 334 -10.21 -23.38 -0.17
N SER A 335 -10.72 -23.64 -1.37
CA SER A 335 -11.33 -22.61 -2.22
C SER A 335 -12.67 -22.14 -1.62
N ILE A 336 -13.50 -23.07 -1.13
CA ILE A 336 -14.74 -22.79 -0.42
C ILE A 336 -14.48 -21.96 0.84
N LEU A 337 -13.45 -22.30 1.62
CA LEU A 337 -13.13 -21.59 2.85
C LEU A 337 -12.55 -20.21 2.56
N GLU A 338 -11.80 -20.05 1.48
CA GLU A 338 -11.33 -18.74 1.02
C GLU A 338 -12.51 -17.84 0.64
N ASP A 339 -13.47 -18.36 -0.13
CA ASP A 339 -14.66 -17.61 -0.52
C ASP A 339 -15.54 -17.37 0.69
N PHE A 340 -15.99 -18.42 1.38
CA PHE A 340 -16.84 -18.27 2.56
C PHE A 340 -16.24 -17.31 3.60
N GLY A 341 -14.92 -17.35 3.76
CA GLY A 341 -14.18 -16.45 4.61
C GLY A 341 -14.34 -14.98 4.27
N ARG A 342 -14.28 -14.62 2.99
CA ARG A 342 -14.54 -13.25 2.52
C ARG A 342 -15.98 -12.80 2.85
N CYS A 343 -16.92 -13.73 3.00
CA CYS A 343 -18.35 -13.49 3.21
C CYS A 343 -18.68 -13.41 4.69
N SER A 344 -17.95 -14.16 5.52
CA SER A 344 -18.24 -14.30 6.95
C SER A 344 -18.30 -12.97 7.73
N LEU A 345 -17.69 -11.91 7.20
CA LEU A 345 -17.69 -10.57 7.82
C LEU A 345 -18.97 -9.76 7.60
N THR A 346 -19.79 -10.16 6.64
CA THR A 346 -21.00 -9.42 6.26
C THR A 346 -22.27 -10.14 6.65
N LEU A 347 -22.16 -11.33 7.24
CA LEU A 347 -23.29 -12.22 7.50
C LEU A 347 -23.62 -12.23 8.98
N ASP A 348 -24.90 -12.35 9.27
CA ASP A 348 -25.38 -12.63 10.62
C ASP A 348 -24.91 -14.03 11.07
N TRP A 349 -24.90 -14.23 12.38
CA TRP A 349 -24.40 -15.45 12.99
C TRP A 349 -25.19 -16.70 12.57
N ASP A 350 -26.50 -16.59 12.35
CA ASP A 350 -27.34 -17.73 11.96
C ASP A 350 -27.00 -18.19 10.54
N THR A 351 -26.77 -17.25 9.63
CA THR A 351 -26.29 -17.54 8.28
C THR A 351 -24.91 -18.21 8.30
N ILE A 352 -23.99 -17.73 9.14
CA ILE A 352 -22.66 -18.34 9.31
C ILE A 352 -22.79 -19.78 9.82
N GLN A 353 -23.64 -20.02 10.81
CA GLN A 353 -23.87 -21.36 11.38
C GLN A 353 -24.49 -22.32 10.36
N ASN A 354 -25.45 -21.85 9.56
CA ASN A 354 -26.04 -22.65 8.49
C ASN A 354 -25.00 -23.11 7.46
N LEU A 355 -24.13 -22.19 7.02
CA LEU A 355 -23.07 -22.50 6.06
C LEU A 355 -22.01 -23.45 6.67
N ASN A 356 -21.65 -23.28 7.93
CA ASN A 356 -20.78 -24.21 8.65
C ASN A 356 -21.36 -25.63 8.66
N ALA A 357 -22.64 -25.78 9.01
CA ALA A 357 -23.30 -27.08 9.06
C ALA A 357 -23.36 -27.75 7.68
N LYS A 358 -23.55 -26.98 6.60
CA LYS A 358 -23.52 -27.50 5.21
C LYS A 358 -22.12 -27.98 4.80
N ILE A 359 -21.08 -27.22 5.14
CA ILE A 359 -19.69 -27.62 4.90
C ILE A 359 -19.39 -28.91 5.68
N GLU A 360 -19.72 -28.95 6.97
CA GLU A 360 -19.49 -30.11 7.81
C GLU A 360 -20.26 -31.34 7.33
N TYR A 361 -21.51 -31.18 6.91
CA TYR A 361 -22.30 -32.23 6.28
C TYR A 361 -21.60 -32.76 5.02
N ALA A 362 -21.18 -31.88 4.10
CA ALA A 362 -20.52 -32.28 2.87
C ALA A 362 -19.17 -33.00 3.09
N LEU A 363 -18.45 -32.70 4.18
CA LEU A 363 -17.21 -33.37 4.56
C LEU A 363 -17.41 -34.81 5.02
N ASN A 364 -18.61 -35.17 5.49
CA ASN A 364 -18.93 -36.49 6.03
C ASN A 364 -19.56 -37.45 5.01
N LEU A 365 -19.67 -37.04 3.74
CA LEU A 365 -20.29 -37.83 2.67
C LEU A 365 -19.26 -38.60 1.82
N ASP A 366 -19.75 -39.56 1.04
CA ASP A 366 -18.94 -40.21 0.01
C ASP A 366 -18.47 -39.18 -1.04
N LYS A 367 -17.38 -39.50 -1.74
CA LYS A 367 -16.71 -38.56 -2.66
C LYS A 367 -17.63 -37.96 -3.72
N LYS A 368 -18.58 -38.73 -4.26
CA LYS A 368 -19.47 -38.27 -5.34
C LYS A 368 -20.54 -37.33 -4.78
N THR A 369 -21.17 -37.70 -3.66
CA THR A 369 -22.21 -36.90 -3.02
C THR A 369 -21.62 -35.64 -2.38
N SER A 370 -20.47 -35.76 -1.73
CA SER A 370 -19.68 -34.63 -1.20
C SER A 370 -19.45 -33.57 -2.27
N ARG A 371 -18.96 -33.97 -3.46
CA ARG A 371 -18.69 -33.04 -4.57
C ARG A 371 -19.95 -32.27 -5.00
N LYS A 372 -21.12 -32.92 -5.03
CA LYS A 372 -22.40 -32.29 -5.38
C LYS A 372 -22.87 -31.29 -4.30
N GLU A 373 -22.73 -31.64 -3.02
CA GLU A 373 -23.11 -30.73 -1.92
C GLU A 373 -22.14 -29.55 -1.79
N LEU A 374 -20.85 -29.77 -2.07
CA LEU A 374 -19.86 -28.70 -2.14
C LEU A 374 -20.18 -27.70 -3.27
N GLU A 375 -20.57 -28.18 -4.46
CA GLU A 375 -20.99 -27.30 -5.56
C GLU A 375 -22.16 -26.39 -5.16
N LYS A 376 -23.18 -26.98 -4.53
CA LYS A 376 -24.36 -26.25 -4.06
C LYS A 376 -23.98 -25.19 -3.04
N THR A 377 -23.09 -25.54 -2.10
CA THR A 377 -22.62 -24.64 -1.05
C THR A 377 -21.80 -23.48 -1.63
N ILE A 378 -20.91 -23.73 -2.61
CA ILE A 378 -20.15 -22.68 -3.33
C ILE A 378 -21.11 -21.70 -4.01
N ARG A 379 -22.11 -22.20 -4.73
CA ARG A 379 -23.09 -21.35 -5.42
C ARG A 379 -23.87 -20.46 -4.46
N GLU A 380 -24.24 -21.00 -3.29
CA GLU A 380 -24.92 -20.25 -2.24
C GLU A 380 -24.02 -19.15 -1.66
N ILE A 381 -22.76 -19.47 -1.33
CA ILE A 381 -21.76 -18.49 -0.88
C ILE A 381 -21.60 -17.37 -1.92
N LEU A 382 -21.42 -17.71 -3.20
CA LEU A 382 -21.27 -16.73 -4.29
C LEU A 382 -22.53 -15.87 -4.52
N PHE A 383 -23.72 -16.45 -4.31
CA PHE A 383 -24.97 -15.69 -4.39
C PHE A 383 -25.06 -14.67 -3.26
N ILE A 384 -24.68 -15.07 -2.05
CA ILE A 384 -24.62 -14.20 -0.88
C ILE A 384 -23.61 -13.06 -1.11
N PHE A 385 -22.42 -13.37 -1.64
CA PHE A 385 -21.42 -12.37 -2.05
C PHE A 385 -21.98 -11.29 -2.96
N LYS A 386 -22.74 -11.69 -3.97
CA LYS A 386 -23.29 -10.77 -4.97
C LYS A 386 -24.40 -9.87 -4.42
N LYS A 387 -24.97 -10.20 -3.26
CA LYS A 387 -26.00 -9.41 -2.58
C LYS A 387 -25.46 -8.50 -1.47
N GLY A 388 -24.26 -8.75 -0.96
CA GLY A 388 -23.62 -7.93 0.05
C GLY A 388 -23.01 -6.66 -0.54
N GLU A 389 -22.99 -5.57 0.23
CA GLU A 389 -22.12 -4.42 -0.06
C GLU A 389 -20.64 -4.85 -0.02
N GLU A 390 -19.76 -4.12 -0.72
CA GLU A 390 -18.30 -4.33 -0.72
C GLU A 390 -17.74 -4.25 0.69
N ALA A 391 -17.75 -5.36 1.43
CA ALA A 391 -17.01 -5.45 2.67
C ALA A 391 -15.55 -5.71 2.36
N ASN A 392 -14.74 -4.79 2.84
CA ASN A 392 -13.30 -4.85 2.73
C ASN A 392 -12.80 -5.97 3.67
N PRO A 393 -12.25 -7.09 3.17
CA PRO A 393 -11.71 -8.16 4.02
C PRO A 393 -10.36 -7.71 4.60
N VAL A 394 -10.40 -6.76 5.52
CA VAL A 394 -9.23 -6.17 6.18
C VAL A 394 -9.16 -6.66 7.62
N ASP A 395 -7.99 -7.22 7.94
CA ASP A 395 -7.43 -7.30 9.30
C ASP A 395 -8.08 -8.28 10.29
N LEU A 396 -8.38 -9.51 9.85
CA LEU A 396 -8.90 -10.55 10.75
C LEU A 396 -7.81 -11.31 11.50
N PHE A 397 -6.69 -11.59 10.85
CA PHE A 397 -5.64 -12.39 11.48
C PHE A 397 -4.98 -11.66 12.67
N PRO A 398 -4.64 -10.36 12.60
CA PRO A 398 -4.21 -9.60 13.78
C PRO A 398 -5.27 -9.50 14.87
N LYS A 399 -6.56 -9.33 14.52
CA LYS A 399 -7.67 -9.38 15.50
C LYS A 399 -7.76 -10.74 16.19
N MET A 400 -7.62 -11.84 15.45
CA MET A 400 -7.59 -13.20 16.00
C MET A 400 -6.42 -13.38 16.97
N ILE A 401 -5.21 -12.94 16.58
CA ILE A 401 -4.02 -12.98 17.43
C ILE A 401 -4.20 -12.16 18.71
N ALA A 402 -4.71 -10.93 18.59
CA ALA A 402 -4.98 -10.05 19.72
C ALA A 402 -6.02 -10.67 20.67
N TYR A 403 -7.12 -11.20 20.12
CA TYR A 403 -8.15 -11.87 20.90
C TYR A 403 -7.60 -13.09 21.64
N ILE A 404 -6.83 -13.96 20.96
CA ILE A 404 -6.21 -15.13 21.58
C ILE A 404 -5.23 -14.69 22.69
N ASN A 405 -4.40 -13.67 22.43
CA ASN A 405 -3.43 -13.17 23.39
C ASN A 405 -4.09 -12.56 24.64
N ASN A 406 -5.21 -11.85 24.47
CA ASN A 406 -5.96 -11.25 25.58
C ASN A 406 -6.75 -12.29 26.39
N ASN A 407 -7.04 -13.46 25.80
CA ASN A 407 -7.81 -14.53 26.42
C ASN A 407 -6.97 -15.79 26.68
N LEU A 408 -5.64 -15.65 26.82
CA LEU A 408 -4.77 -16.80 27.04
C LEU A 408 -5.11 -17.55 28.33
N CYS A 409 -5.55 -16.91 29.40
CA CYS A 409 -5.71 -17.56 30.72
C CYS A 409 -7.12 -18.07 31.01
N VAL A 410 -8.07 -17.91 30.09
CA VAL A 410 -9.45 -18.40 30.23
C VAL A 410 -9.59 -19.69 29.42
N ASP A 411 -10.44 -20.63 29.84
CA ASP A 411 -10.78 -21.78 29.00
C ASP A 411 -11.73 -21.33 27.89
N LEU A 412 -11.32 -21.51 26.63
CA LEU A 412 -12.07 -21.06 25.45
C LEU A 412 -11.96 -22.15 24.40
N SER A 413 -13.12 -22.57 23.91
CA SER A 413 -13.27 -23.42 22.73
C SER A 413 -13.11 -22.61 21.44
N LEU A 414 -12.88 -23.32 20.33
CA LEU A 414 -12.84 -22.70 19.01
C LEU A 414 -14.21 -22.13 18.60
N ASP A 415 -15.30 -22.71 19.08
CA ASP A 415 -16.66 -22.24 18.81
C ASP A 415 -16.94 -20.91 19.52
N GLU A 416 -16.54 -20.77 20.79
CA GLU A 416 -16.64 -19.51 21.53
C GLU A 416 -15.77 -18.41 20.91
N MET A 417 -14.55 -18.75 20.47
CA MET A 417 -13.68 -17.79 19.75
C MET A 417 -14.30 -17.35 18.42
N ALA A 418 -14.86 -18.29 17.66
CA ALA A 418 -15.52 -18.02 16.40
C ALA A 418 -16.74 -17.09 16.60
N GLN A 419 -17.53 -17.34 17.64
CA GLN A 419 -18.67 -16.50 18.00
C GLN A 419 -18.25 -15.09 18.40
N ALA A 420 -17.27 -14.95 19.28
CA ALA A 420 -16.80 -13.65 19.75
C ALA A 420 -16.18 -12.79 18.63
N LEU A 421 -15.57 -13.44 17.63
CA LEU A 421 -14.97 -12.78 16.48
C LEU A 421 -15.95 -12.59 15.31
N HIS A 422 -17.19 -13.09 15.43
CA HIS A 422 -18.17 -13.15 14.34
C HIS A 422 -17.60 -13.79 13.07
N LEU A 423 -16.91 -14.94 13.24
CA LEU A 423 -16.28 -15.70 12.17
C LEU A 423 -16.81 -17.12 12.11
N SER A 424 -16.74 -17.74 10.93
CA SER A 424 -16.82 -19.20 10.84
C SER A 424 -15.64 -19.84 11.56
N LYS A 425 -15.90 -20.88 12.36
CA LYS A 425 -14.85 -21.72 12.98
C LYS A 425 -13.92 -22.34 11.95
N PHE A 426 -14.45 -22.85 10.83
CA PHE A 426 -13.65 -23.47 9.78
C PHE A 426 -12.76 -22.44 9.08
N TYR A 427 -13.31 -21.28 8.73
CA TYR A 427 -12.52 -20.20 8.14
C TYR A 427 -11.46 -19.68 9.11
N MET A 428 -11.82 -19.45 10.37
CA MET A 428 -10.89 -19.02 11.42
C MET A 428 -9.72 -19.99 11.55
N CYS A 429 -9.98 -21.31 11.61
CA CYS A 429 -8.93 -22.33 11.67
C CYS A 429 -8.06 -22.37 10.41
N HIS A 430 -8.69 -22.30 9.23
CA HIS A 430 -8.00 -22.33 7.94
C HIS A 430 -7.09 -21.10 7.77
N LEU A 431 -7.64 -19.90 7.95
CA LEU A 431 -6.91 -18.63 7.87
C LEU A 431 -5.74 -18.61 8.85
N PHE A 432 -5.96 -19.06 10.10
CA PHE A 432 -4.90 -19.08 11.09
C PHE A 432 -3.78 -20.06 10.69
N LYS A 433 -4.11 -21.26 10.22
CA LYS A 433 -3.12 -22.24 9.78
C LYS A 433 -2.37 -21.78 8.53
N GLU A 434 -3.06 -21.14 7.59
CA GLU A 434 -2.46 -20.60 6.37
C GLU A 434 -1.43 -19.50 6.69
N LYS A 435 -1.77 -18.58 7.61
CA LYS A 435 -0.92 -17.46 8.02
C LYS A 435 0.15 -17.83 9.03
N ALA A 436 -0.20 -18.52 10.11
CA ALA A 436 0.69 -18.83 11.23
C ALA A 436 1.50 -20.13 11.03
N LYS A 437 1.14 -20.95 10.03
CA LYS A 437 1.68 -22.30 9.78
C LYS A 437 1.48 -23.31 10.92
N ILE A 438 0.75 -22.93 11.97
CA ILE A 438 0.41 -23.75 13.13
C ILE A 438 -1.09 -23.60 13.47
N THR A 439 -1.65 -24.51 14.27
CA THR A 439 -3.05 -24.40 14.70
C THR A 439 -3.23 -23.35 15.79
N ILE A 440 -4.44 -22.79 15.91
CA ILE A 440 -4.83 -21.85 16.97
C ILE A 440 -4.48 -22.40 18.37
N MET A 441 -4.83 -23.67 18.61
CA MET A 441 -4.55 -24.33 19.88
C MET A 441 -3.05 -24.49 20.14
N SER A 442 -2.26 -24.81 19.11
CA SER A 442 -0.79 -24.91 19.24
C SER A 442 -0.16 -23.56 19.55
N TYR A 443 -0.63 -22.49 18.91
CA TYR A 443 -0.19 -21.12 19.17
C TYR A 443 -0.54 -20.68 20.60
N ARG A 444 -1.79 -20.88 21.03
CA ARG A 444 -2.24 -20.55 22.40
C ARG A 444 -1.41 -21.28 23.45
N ASN A 445 -1.16 -22.57 23.26
CA ASN A 445 -0.30 -23.36 24.15
C ASN A 445 1.13 -22.82 24.18
N ALA A 446 1.73 -22.52 23.01
CA ALA A 446 3.09 -21.96 22.95
C ALA A 446 3.20 -20.63 23.72
N ARG A 447 2.20 -19.75 23.59
CA ARG A 447 2.15 -18.47 24.33
C ARG A 447 1.99 -18.66 25.83
N ARG A 448 1.15 -19.61 26.26
CA ARG A 448 1.03 -20.00 27.68
C ARG A 448 2.35 -20.53 28.23
N ILE A 449 3.07 -21.36 27.48
CA ILE A 449 4.40 -21.84 27.88
C ILE A 449 5.40 -20.69 28.00
N GLN A 450 5.41 -19.72 27.09
CA GLN A 450 6.26 -18.54 27.21
C GLN A 450 5.97 -17.70 28.47
N LEU A 451 4.68 -17.50 28.81
CA LEU A 451 4.29 -16.84 30.05
C LEU A 451 4.72 -17.65 31.29
N ALA A 452 4.55 -18.97 31.25
CA ALA A 452 5.01 -19.86 32.31
C ALA A 452 6.53 -19.75 32.53
N LYS A 453 7.35 -19.73 31.47
CA LYS A 453 8.80 -19.55 31.56
C LYS A 453 9.17 -18.25 32.28
N LYS A 454 8.48 -17.16 31.94
CA LYS A 454 8.69 -15.85 32.60
C LYS A 454 8.36 -15.95 34.09
N GLN A 455 7.19 -16.47 34.46
CA GLN A 455 6.81 -16.61 35.87
C GLN A 455 7.75 -17.55 36.63
N LEU A 456 8.12 -18.69 36.06
CA LEU A 456 9.08 -19.63 36.65
C LEU A 456 10.43 -18.98 36.95
N ALA A 457 10.90 -18.07 36.09
CA ALA A 457 12.17 -17.37 36.25
C ALA A 457 12.10 -16.18 37.23
N THR A 458 10.96 -15.50 37.32
CA THR A 458 10.85 -14.18 37.99
C THR A 458 10.02 -14.18 39.27
N THR A 459 9.29 -15.25 39.58
CA THR A 459 8.40 -15.30 40.76
C THR A 459 8.63 -16.57 41.58
N GLU A 460 8.17 -16.55 42.84
CA GLU A 460 8.20 -17.69 43.76
C GLU A 460 6.89 -18.52 43.78
N LEU A 461 5.96 -18.25 42.85
CA LEU A 461 4.69 -18.98 42.77
C LEU A 461 4.91 -20.50 42.66
N SER A 462 4.03 -21.33 43.21
CA SER A 462 4.13 -22.78 43.03
C SER A 462 3.84 -23.15 41.56
N ILE A 463 4.30 -24.32 41.11
CA ILE A 463 4.01 -24.80 39.74
C ILE A 463 2.49 -24.95 39.54
N THR A 464 1.78 -25.37 40.58
CA THR A 464 0.32 -25.45 40.61
C THR A 464 -0.33 -24.09 40.42
N ASP A 465 0.13 -23.05 41.13
CA ASP A 465 -0.41 -21.70 41.00
C ASP A 465 -0.15 -21.10 39.63
N ILE A 466 1.05 -21.34 39.06
CA ILE A 466 1.40 -20.93 37.70
C ILE A 466 0.46 -21.61 36.70
N ALA A 467 0.25 -22.93 36.82
CA ALA A 467 -0.65 -23.68 35.95
C ALA A 467 -2.09 -23.14 36.00
N LEU A 468 -2.63 -22.94 37.20
CA LEU A 468 -3.98 -22.39 37.41
C LEU A 468 -4.10 -20.97 36.84
N SER A 469 -3.09 -20.11 37.07
CA SER A 469 -3.09 -18.72 36.57
C SER A 469 -3.07 -18.61 35.03
N LEU A 470 -2.60 -19.65 34.35
CA LEU A 470 -2.54 -19.73 32.89
C LEU A 470 -3.77 -20.46 32.29
N GLY A 471 -4.76 -20.78 33.11
CA GLY A 471 -6.01 -21.41 32.68
C GLY A 471 -5.89 -22.91 32.43
N TYR A 472 -4.96 -23.60 33.10
CA TYR A 472 -4.94 -25.06 33.17
C TYR A 472 -5.68 -25.53 34.43
N THR A 473 -6.58 -26.48 34.28
CA THR A 473 -7.30 -27.10 35.41
C THR A 473 -6.51 -28.21 36.09
N ASP A 474 -5.47 -28.72 35.43
CA ASP A 474 -4.61 -29.81 35.91
C ASP A 474 -3.12 -29.45 35.76
N ALA A 475 -2.43 -29.35 36.90
CA ALA A 475 -1.00 -29.05 36.97
C ALA A 475 -0.11 -30.19 36.42
N ALA A 476 -0.58 -31.44 36.46
CA ALA A 476 0.11 -32.58 35.88
C ALA A 476 0.07 -32.50 34.35
N TYR A 477 -1.10 -32.19 33.78
CA TYR A 477 -1.25 -31.92 32.36
C TYR A 477 -0.37 -30.76 31.90
N PHE A 478 -0.37 -29.63 32.62
CA PHE A 478 0.52 -28.51 32.35
C PHE A 478 2.00 -28.94 32.35
N SER A 479 2.44 -29.70 33.35
CA SER A 479 3.83 -30.13 33.47
C SER A 479 4.26 -31.04 32.31
N LYS A 480 3.37 -31.92 31.85
CA LYS A 480 3.59 -32.77 30.67
C LYS A 480 3.68 -31.94 29.38
N LEU A 481 2.80 -30.97 29.22
CA LEU A 481 2.80 -30.07 28.08
C LEU A 481 4.06 -29.19 28.06
N PHE A 482 4.48 -28.64 29.20
CA PHE A 482 5.70 -27.86 29.33
C PHE A 482 6.94 -28.68 28.97
N MET A 483 7.01 -29.93 29.46
CA MET A 483 8.07 -30.88 29.07
C MET A 483 8.11 -31.12 27.57
N GLN A 484 6.95 -31.27 26.92
CA GLN A 484 6.87 -31.48 25.47
C GLN A 484 7.41 -30.29 24.67
N TYR A 485 7.19 -29.05 25.14
CA TYR A 485 7.64 -27.84 24.45
C TYR A 485 9.11 -27.49 24.72
N GLU A 486 9.59 -27.69 25.96
CA GLU A 486 10.89 -27.18 26.40
C GLU A 486 11.94 -28.28 26.63
N GLY A 487 11.55 -29.56 26.55
CA GLY A 487 12.43 -30.71 26.79
C GLY A 487 12.84 -30.91 28.26
N MET A 488 12.27 -30.15 29.19
CA MET A 488 12.53 -30.27 30.64
C MET A 488 11.29 -29.93 31.47
N THR A 489 11.22 -30.39 32.73
CA THR A 489 10.09 -30.08 33.62
C THR A 489 10.08 -28.60 34.02
N PRO A 490 8.93 -28.02 34.40
CA PRO A 490 8.86 -26.67 34.96
C PRO A 490 9.82 -26.47 36.15
N THR A 491 9.97 -27.48 37.02
CA THR A 491 10.89 -27.45 38.16
C THR A 491 12.35 -27.37 37.72
N GLN A 492 12.73 -28.16 36.72
CA GLN A 492 14.09 -28.13 36.15
C GLN A 492 14.36 -26.78 35.49
N TYR A 493 13.41 -26.28 34.69
CA TYR A 493 13.52 -24.98 34.03
C TYR A 493 13.77 -23.84 35.02
N ARG A 494 12.98 -23.76 36.10
CA ARG A 494 13.15 -22.74 37.17
C ARG A 494 14.56 -22.74 37.78
N LYS A 495 15.10 -23.93 38.06
CA LYS A 495 16.45 -24.05 38.65
C LYS A 495 17.52 -23.57 37.69
N THR A 496 17.39 -23.89 36.40
CA THR A 496 18.36 -23.51 35.37
C THR A 496 18.29 -22.01 35.07
N SER A 497 17.10 -21.44 34.88
CA SER A 497 16.94 -20.02 34.54
C SER A 497 17.43 -19.08 35.62
N ARG A 498 17.16 -19.39 36.90
CA ARG A 498 17.64 -18.57 38.03
C ARG A 498 19.16 -18.65 38.22
N LYS A 499 19.78 -19.79 37.91
CA LYS A 499 21.26 -19.90 37.91
C LYS A 499 21.90 -19.01 36.86
N ILE A 500 21.30 -18.92 35.67
CA ILE A 500 21.80 -18.08 34.58
C ILE A 500 21.66 -16.59 34.93
N ASN A 501 20.48 -16.15 35.41
CA ASN A 501 20.29 -14.76 35.82
C ASN A 501 21.26 -14.32 36.94
N ASN A 502 21.54 -15.20 37.90
CA ASN A 502 22.50 -14.91 38.97
C ASN A 502 23.98 -14.89 38.48
N MET A 503 24.29 -15.47 37.32
CA MET A 503 25.62 -15.40 36.70
C MET A 503 25.82 -14.09 35.92
N ASP A 504 24.77 -13.59 35.27
CA ASP A 504 24.82 -12.33 34.50
C ASP A 504 24.89 -11.08 35.43
N GLU A 505 24.26 -11.12 36.60
CA GLU A 505 24.37 -10.04 37.61
C GLU A 505 25.71 -10.03 38.36
N GLY A 506 26.46 -11.15 38.34
CA GLY A 506 27.76 -11.29 39.00
C GLY A 506 28.98 -10.92 38.13
N GLY A 507 28.77 -10.53 36.86
CA GLY A 507 29.84 -10.14 35.92
C GLY A 507 30.14 -8.63 35.85
N LEU A 508 29.41 -7.83 36.62
CA LEU A 508 29.62 -6.39 36.80
C LEU A 508 29.90 -6.10 38.27
N SER A 509 31.04 -6.58 38.79
CA SER A 509 31.56 -6.16 40.09
C SER A 509 33.06 -5.99 40.04
#